data_AF-A0A2G5KDZ1-F1
#
_entry.id   AF-A0A2G5KDZ1-F1
#
_cell.length_a   1.000
_cell.length_b   1.000
_cell.length_c   1.000
_cell.angle_alpha   90.00
_cell.angle_beta   90.00
_cell.angle_gamma   90.00
#
_symmetry.space_group_name_H-M   'P 1'
#
loop_
_entity.id
_entity.type
_entity.pdbx_description
1 polymer ?
#
loop_
_entity_poly.entity_id
_entity_poly.type
_entity_poly.pdbx_seq_one_letter_code
_entity_poly.pdbx_strand_id
1 'polypeptide(L)'
;MQKHQIAKEKNMIQRPIKAAPRFVQDIISPTTGQICGYKLGGAKVGPSVLVAAHSPLGTPVYDQLMQLNTLPWMWGTLYLILLDRLDENNGVGMMNYAPQQPLDEILFLPHIHAYEPMQSAVQDSYWNVLRLCTKLGMIAGRGVKMPTEMGDKNA
;
A
#
# COMPACT_ATOMS: atom_id res chain seq x y z
N MET A 1 -20.98 34.80 -33.13
CA MET A 1 -19.75 34.01 -33.34
C MET A 1 -18.69 34.66 -32.44
N GLN A 2 -18.17 34.07 -31.38
CA GLN A 2 -17.22 32.96 -31.39
C GLN A 2 -17.11 32.41 -29.94
N LYS A 3 -17.67 31.23 -29.69
CA LYS A 3 -17.45 30.44 -28.47
C LYS A 3 -16.27 29.51 -28.72
N HIS A 4 -15.03 29.91 -28.51
CA HIS A 4 -13.88 29.00 -28.61
C HIS A 4 -12.75 29.49 -27.71
N GLN A 5 -12.76 29.08 -26.43
CA GLN A 5 -11.56 28.98 -25.59
C GLN A 5 -11.89 28.33 -24.23
N ILE A 6 -12.38 27.09 -24.26
CA ILE A 6 -12.29 26.20 -23.09
C ILE A 6 -12.03 24.80 -23.62
N ALA A 7 -10.79 24.47 -23.93
CA ALA A 7 -10.38 23.08 -24.19
C ALA A 7 -8.85 22.95 -24.22
N LYS A 8 -8.17 23.06 -23.08
CA LYS A 8 -6.79 22.55 -22.99
C LYS A 8 -6.25 22.37 -21.57
N GLU A 9 -6.93 21.61 -20.72
CA GLU A 9 -6.28 21.06 -19.52
C GLU A 9 -7.06 19.88 -18.91
N LYS A 10 -7.17 18.80 -19.68
CA LYS A 10 -7.60 17.49 -19.15
C LYS A 10 -6.77 16.38 -19.78
N ASN A 11 -5.45 16.45 -19.61
CA ASN A 11 -4.60 15.27 -19.72
C ASN A 11 -4.36 14.72 -18.31
N MET A 12 -5.46 14.32 -17.67
CA MET A 12 -5.40 13.43 -16.53
C MET A 12 -5.10 12.06 -17.11
N ILE A 13 -3.93 11.52 -16.80
CA ILE A 13 -3.55 10.14 -17.12
C ILE A 13 -4.52 9.23 -16.35
N GLN A 14 -5.72 9.04 -16.91
CA GLN A 14 -6.65 8.01 -16.49
C GLN A 14 -5.99 6.70 -16.89
N ARG A 15 -5.21 6.13 -15.97
CA ARG A 15 -4.92 4.69 -16.03
C ARG A 15 -6.27 3.99 -16.22
N PRO A 16 -6.39 3.04 -17.16
CA PRO A 16 -7.65 2.32 -17.35
C PRO A 16 -8.07 1.76 -15.99
N ILE A 17 -9.26 2.11 -15.54
CA ILE A 17 -9.87 1.60 -14.31
C ILE A 17 -10.17 0.12 -14.58
N LYS A 18 -9.14 -0.72 -14.46
CA LYS A 18 -9.27 -2.16 -14.38
C LYS A 18 -10.09 -2.38 -13.11
N ALA A 19 -11.27 -2.99 -13.23
CA ALA A 19 -12.18 -3.22 -12.10
C ALA A 19 -11.36 -3.70 -10.90
N ALA A 20 -11.30 -2.88 -9.85
CA ALA A 20 -10.52 -3.21 -8.67
C ALA A 20 -11.02 -4.58 -8.17
N PRO A 21 -10.14 -5.55 -7.89
CA PRO A 21 -10.55 -6.81 -7.29
C PRO A 21 -11.42 -6.50 -6.06
N ARG A 22 -12.49 -7.27 -5.80
CA ARG A 22 -13.44 -7.06 -4.68
C ARG A 22 -12.78 -6.81 -3.31
N PHE A 23 -11.52 -7.22 -3.19
CA PHE A 23 -10.66 -7.20 -2.01
C PHE A 23 -9.74 -5.97 -1.93
N VAL A 24 -9.87 -5.03 -2.86
CA VAL A 24 -8.99 -3.87 -3.00
C VAL A 24 -9.81 -2.62 -3.22
N GLN A 25 -9.52 -1.57 -2.46
CA GLN A 25 -10.18 -0.28 -2.57
C GLN A 25 -9.13 0.82 -2.57
N ASP A 26 -9.24 1.74 -3.53
CA ASP A 26 -8.42 2.95 -3.55
C ASP A 26 -8.89 3.89 -2.44
N ILE A 27 -7.93 4.46 -1.73
CA ILE A 27 -8.18 5.52 -0.75
C ILE A 27 -7.87 6.84 -1.48
N ILE A 28 -8.92 7.63 -1.69
CA ILE A 28 -8.88 8.85 -2.48
C ILE A 28 -9.01 10.04 -1.53
N SER A 29 -8.13 11.03 -1.70
CA SER A 29 -8.25 12.29 -0.97
C SER A 29 -9.51 13.05 -1.42
N PRO A 30 -10.41 13.46 -0.50
CA PRO A 30 -11.60 14.20 -0.87
C PRO A 30 -11.24 15.64 -1.30
N THR A 31 -10.08 16.15 -0.89
CA THR A 31 -9.62 17.50 -1.22
C THR A 31 -8.97 17.55 -2.59
N THR A 32 -8.06 16.60 -2.89
CA THR A 32 -7.27 16.61 -4.13
C THR A 32 -7.82 15.67 -5.20
N GLY A 33 -8.69 14.73 -4.84
CA GLY A 33 -9.17 13.66 -5.73
C GLY A 33 -8.08 12.64 -6.10
N GLN A 34 -6.88 12.72 -5.50
CA GLN A 34 -5.77 11.83 -5.80
C GLN A 34 -5.76 10.60 -4.89
N ILE A 35 -5.23 9.49 -5.41
CA ILE A 35 -5.01 8.27 -4.61
C ILE A 35 -3.90 8.55 -3.59
N CYS A 36 -4.27 8.49 -2.31
CA CYS A 36 -3.38 8.62 -1.16
C CYS A 36 -3.11 7.27 -0.46
N GLY A 37 -3.73 6.19 -0.92
CA GLY A 37 -3.45 4.86 -0.38
C GLY A 37 -4.36 3.78 -0.95
N TYR A 38 -4.26 2.59 -0.36
CA TYR A 38 -4.98 1.39 -0.76
C TYR A 38 -5.42 0.61 0.47
N LYS A 39 -6.63 0.07 0.43
CA LYS A 39 -7.13 -0.89 1.41
C LYS A 39 -7.20 -2.26 0.75
N LEU A 40 -6.46 -3.21 1.28
CA LEU A 40 -6.42 -4.60 0.86
C LEU A 40 -7.05 -5.43 1.98
N GLY A 41 -8.14 -6.14 1.71
CA GLY A 41 -8.82 -6.95 2.72
C GLY A 41 -9.24 -8.28 2.15
N GLY A 42 -9.15 -9.34 2.94
CA GLY A 42 -9.64 -10.65 2.51
C GLY A 42 -11.11 -10.88 2.87
N ALA A 43 -11.63 -12.07 2.55
CA ALA A 43 -13.03 -12.42 2.81
C ALA A 43 -13.35 -12.66 4.30
N LYS A 44 -12.35 -12.70 5.17
CA LYS A 44 -12.47 -13.09 6.57
C LYS A 44 -12.09 -11.95 7.51
N VAL A 45 -12.83 -11.82 8.61
CA VAL A 45 -12.50 -10.89 9.70
C VAL A 45 -11.18 -11.31 10.35
N GLY A 46 -10.37 -10.34 10.75
CA GLY A 46 -9.06 -10.57 11.34
C GLY A 46 -8.35 -9.24 11.64
N PRO A 47 -7.03 -9.27 11.85
CA PRO A 47 -6.26 -8.09 12.24
C PRO A 47 -6.29 -6.95 11.23
N SER A 48 -6.09 -5.73 11.70
CA SER A 48 -5.99 -4.51 10.91
C SER A 48 -4.58 -3.94 11.01
N VAL A 49 -3.90 -3.78 9.87
CA VAL A 49 -2.53 -3.25 9.79
C VAL A 49 -2.47 -2.01 8.92
N LEU A 50 -1.65 -1.04 9.32
CA LEU A 50 -1.30 0.11 8.49
C LEU A 50 0.17 0.04 8.08
N VAL A 51 0.42 0.18 6.78
CA VAL A 51 1.73 0.31 6.17
C VAL A 51 1.83 1.75 5.66
N ALA A 52 2.73 2.53 6.24
CA ALA A 52 2.99 3.91 5.85
C ALA A 52 4.23 3.96 4.94
N ALA A 53 4.11 4.56 3.77
CA ALA A 53 5.19 4.61 2.78
C ALA A 53 5.16 5.91 1.99
N HIS A 54 6.26 6.24 1.32
CA HIS A 54 6.26 7.30 0.29
C HIS A 54 5.99 6.67 -1.08
N SER A 55 5.35 7.40 -1.99
CA SER A 55 4.90 6.88 -3.28
C SER A 55 5.98 6.21 -4.15
N PRO A 56 7.26 6.64 -4.17
CA PRO A 56 8.30 5.94 -4.92
C PRO A 56 8.48 4.48 -4.48
N LEU A 57 8.26 4.16 -3.21
CA LEU A 57 8.38 2.80 -2.68
C LEU A 57 7.02 2.11 -2.51
N GLY A 58 6.03 2.84 -1.99
CA GLY A 58 4.71 2.30 -1.68
C GLY A 58 3.97 1.79 -2.92
N THR A 59 4.03 2.52 -4.04
CA THR A 59 3.33 2.09 -5.27
C THR A 59 3.90 0.78 -5.85
N PRO A 60 5.23 0.61 -6.01
CA PRO A 60 5.78 -0.68 -6.42
C PRO A 60 5.50 -1.84 -5.46
N VAL A 61 5.52 -1.59 -4.14
CA VAL A 61 5.16 -2.60 -3.13
C VAL A 61 3.70 -3.02 -3.28
N TYR A 62 2.80 -2.06 -3.48
CA TYR A 62 1.40 -2.33 -3.81
C TYR A 62 1.27 -3.20 -5.07
N ASP A 63 1.97 -2.84 -6.14
CA ASP A 63 1.92 -3.58 -7.40
C ASP A 63 2.38 -5.05 -7.24
N GLN A 64 3.35 -5.31 -6.35
CA GLN A 64 3.75 -6.68 -5.99
C GLN A 64 2.71 -7.39 -5.12
N LEU A 65 2.10 -6.71 -4.15
CA LEU A 65 1.02 -7.28 -3.33
C LEU A 65 -0.19 -7.67 -4.20
N MET A 66 -0.50 -6.89 -5.23
CA MET A 66 -1.60 -7.18 -6.17
C MET A 66 -1.38 -8.44 -7.01
N GLN A 67 -0.14 -8.93 -7.12
CA GLN A 67 0.16 -10.19 -7.80
C GLN A 67 -0.11 -11.42 -6.93
N LEU A 68 -0.45 -11.23 -5.65
CA LEU A 68 -0.81 -12.33 -4.76
C LEU A 68 -2.21 -12.85 -5.08
N ASN A 69 -2.25 -14.02 -5.72
CA ASN A 69 -3.50 -14.77 -5.95
C ASN A 69 -4.22 -15.18 -4.64
N THR A 70 -3.53 -15.08 -3.50
CA THR A 70 -4.05 -15.45 -2.18
C THR A 70 -4.70 -14.31 -1.42
N LEU A 71 -4.78 -13.09 -1.98
CA LEU A 71 -5.47 -11.95 -1.34
C LEU A 71 -6.89 -12.28 -0.85
N PRO A 72 -7.74 -13.01 -1.61
CA PRO A 72 -9.07 -13.40 -1.13
C PRO A 72 -9.07 -14.24 0.16
N TRP A 73 -7.98 -14.96 0.43
CA TRP A 73 -7.81 -15.85 1.58
C TRP A 73 -7.15 -15.17 2.77
N MET A 74 -6.75 -13.91 2.63
CA MET A 74 -6.23 -13.13 3.74
C MET A 74 -7.31 -12.97 4.82
N TRP A 75 -6.89 -12.91 6.07
CA TRP A 75 -7.72 -12.54 7.19
C TRP A 75 -7.42 -11.09 7.56
N GLY A 76 -8.48 -10.33 7.85
CA GLY A 76 -8.32 -8.94 8.24
C GLY A 76 -8.04 -8.00 7.06
N THR A 77 -7.47 -6.84 7.39
CA THR A 77 -7.29 -5.73 6.47
C THR A 77 -5.89 -5.13 6.57
N LEU A 78 -5.26 -4.91 5.43
CA LEU A 78 -4.04 -4.14 5.29
C LEU A 78 -4.37 -2.79 4.63
N TYR A 79 -3.92 -1.72 5.24
CA TYR A 79 -3.97 -0.37 4.71
C TYR A 79 -2.57 0.02 4.28
N LEU A 80 -2.39 0.49 3.05
CA LEU A 80 -1.14 1.04 2.56
C LEU A 80 -1.34 2.52 2.25
N ILE A 81 -0.74 3.40 3.05
CA ILE A 81 -0.91 4.85 2.95
C ILE A 81 0.35 5.49 2.38
N LEU A 82 0.17 6.36 1.39
CA LEU A 82 1.20 7.15 0.72
C LEU A 82 1.33 8.52 1.40
N LEU A 83 2.33 8.67 2.26
CA LEU A 83 2.53 9.82 3.13
C LEU A 83 2.72 11.13 2.37
N ASP A 84 3.47 11.10 1.26
CA ASP A 84 3.72 12.24 0.37
C ASP A 84 2.49 12.69 -0.43
N ARG A 85 1.40 11.93 -0.35
CA ARG A 85 0.12 12.24 -1.01
C ARG A 85 -1.00 12.52 -0.01
N LEU A 86 -0.71 12.48 1.28
CA LEU A 86 -1.61 13.00 2.28
C LEU A 86 -1.57 14.53 2.17
N ASP A 87 -2.75 15.12 2.01
CA ASP A 87 -2.88 16.58 1.92
C ASP A 87 -2.40 17.23 3.23
N GLU A 88 -1.51 18.21 3.13
CA GLU A 88 -0.96 18.97 4.26
C GLU A 88 -2.03 19.85 4.93
N ASN A 89 -3.15 20.10 4.23
CA ASN A 89 -4.25 20.91 4.72
C ASN A 89 -5.10 20.16 5.76
N ASN A 90 -4.67 20.30 7.01
CA ASN A 90 -5.33 19.95 8.27
C ASN A 90 -5.24 18.46 8.63
N GLY A 91 -4.56 18.16 9.74
CA GLY A 91 -4.38 16.83 10.36
C GLY A 91 -5.65 16.01 10.67
N VAL A 92 -6.81 16.46 10.18
CA VAL A 92 -8.08 15.73 10.07
C VAL A 92 -8.07 14.75 8.89
N GLY A 93 -7.23 14.96 7.87
CA GLY A 93 -7.14 14.10 6.68
C GLY A 93 -6.89 12.64 7.03
N MET A 94 -5.90 12.35 7.91
CA MET A 94 -5.61 10.99 8.34
C MET A 94 -6.80 10.29 9.00
N MET A 95 -7.65 11.00 9.76
CA MET A 95 -8.81 10.38 10.41
C MET A 95 -9.89 9.92 9.43
N ASN A 96 -10.02 10.57 8.27
CA ASN A 96 -10.96 10.14 7.23
C ASN A 96 -10.44 8.91 6.45
N TYR A 97 -9.12 8.73 6.40
CA TYR A 97 -8.48 7.55 5.78
C TYR A 97 -8.15 6.44 6.77
N ALA A 98 -8.21 6.75 8.06
CA ALA A 98 -7.87 5.82 9.12
C ALA A 98 -8.85 4.65 9.10
N PRO A 99 -8.36 3.44 9.35
CA PRO A 99 -9.23 2.30 9.60
C PRO A 99 -10.28 2.66 10.66
N GLN A 100 -11.55 2.35 10.39
CA GLN A 100 -12.62 2.50 11.37
C GLN A 100 -12.51 1.49 12.54
N GLN A 101 -11.48 0.65 12.52
CA GLN A 101 -11.16 -0.35 13.52
C GLN A 101 -9.80 0.01 14.14
N PRO A 102 -9.55 -0.34 15.42
CA PRO A 102 -8.23 -0.20 16.00
C PRO A 102 -7.19 -0.93 15.14
N LEU A 103 -6.02 -0.31 14.99
CA LEU A 103 -4.88 -0.92 14.32
C LEU A 103 -4.18 -1.84 15.29
N ASP A 104 -3.94 -3.08 14.86
CA ASP A 104 -3.15 -4.05 15.61
C ASP A 104 -1.66 -3.75 15.48
N GLU A 105 -1.19 -3.29 14.31
CA GLU A 105 0.20 -2.87 14.11
C GLU A 105 0.33 -1.81 13.01
N ILE A 106 1.39 -1.00 13.10
CA ILE A 106 1.81 -0.04 12.08
C ILE A 106 3.24 -0.35 11.62
N LEU A 107 3.46 -0.41 10.31
CA LEU A 107 4.77 -0.56 9.69
C LEU A 107 5.13 0.67 8.86
N PHE A 108 6.25 1.30 9.16
CA PHE A 108 6.81 2.37 8.33
C PHE A 108 7.83 1.79 7.36
N LEU A 109 7.60 1.97 6.07
CA LEU A 109 8.57 1.62 5.04
C LEU A 109 9.68 2.70 4.95
N PRO A 110 10.91 2.31 4.60
CA PRO A 110 12.02 3.24 4.50
C PRO A 110 11.74 4.32 3.45
N HIS A 111 12.27 5.52 3.68
CA HIS A 111 12.30 6.55 2.65
C HIS A 111 13.50 6.29 1.74
N ILE A 112 13.25 6.03 0.46
CA ILE A 112 14.30 5.77 -0.52
C ILE A 112 14.72 7.07 -1.18
N HIS A 113 16.02 7.34 -1.18
CA HIS A 113 16.60 8.45 -1.93
C HIS A 113 16.92 8.03 -3.38
N ALA A 114 17.00 9.00 -4.29
CA ALA A 114 17.15 8.77 -5.73
C ALA A 114 18.39 7.95 -6.17
N TYR A 115 19.36 7.74 -5.27
CA TYR A 115 20.61 7.04 -5.54
C TYR A 115 20.62 5.57 -5.08
N GLU A 116 19.57 5.10 -4.41
CA GLU A 116 19.52 3.73 -3.89
C GLU A 116 18.94 2.75 -4.92
N PRO A 117 19.38 1.47 -4.91
CA PRO A 117 18.81 0.44 -5.76
C PRO A 117 17.34 0.17 -5.41
N MET A 118 16.45 0.75 -6.22
CA MET A 118 15.00 0.70 -6.00
C MET A 118 14.44 -0.75 -5.92
N GLN A 119 15.01 -1.69 -6.67
CA GLN A 119 14.50 -3.07 -6.72
C GLN A 119 14.69 -3.84 -5.41
N SER A 120 15.86 -3.76 -4.77
CA SER A 120 16.10 -4.47 -3.51
C SER A 120 15.25 -3.88 -2.39
N ALA A 121 15.16 -2.56 -2.31
CA ALA A 121 14.35 -1.89 -1.29
C ALA A 121 12.84 -2.19 -1.44
N VAL A 122 12.33 -2.29 -2.68
CA VAL A 122 10.95 -2.74 -2.94
C VAL A 122 10.77 -4.19 -2.48
N GLN A 123 11.69 -5.09 -2.81
CA GLN A 123 11.60 -6.49 -2.44
C GLN A 123 11.67 -6.72 -0.92
N ASP A 124 12.57 -6.03 -0.24
CA ASP A 124 12.71 -6.11 1.22
C ASP A 124 11.47 -5.57 1.92
N SER A 125 10.95 -4.43 1.44
CA SER A 125 9.73 -3.83 1.96
C SER A 125 8.52 -4.73 1.76
N TYR A 126 8.39 -5.33 0.58
CA TYR A 126 7.36 -6.33 0.28
C TYR A 126 7.43 -7.52 1.25
N TRP A 127 8.62 -8.07 1.47
CA TRP A 127 8.78 -9.18 2.42
C TRP A 127 8.50 -8.78 3.86
N ASN A 128 8.86 -7.57 4.28
CA ASN A 128 8.56 -7.07 5.62
C ASN A 128 7.04 -6.95 5.84
N VAL A 129 6.31 -6.47 4.82
CA VAL A 129 4.85 -6.45 4.84
C VAL A 129 4.28 -7.87 4.98
N LEU A 130 4.74 -8.82 4.17
CA LEU A 130 4.28 -10.22 4.24
C LEU A 130 4.60 -10.89 5.58
N ARG A 131 5.78 -10.62 6.14
CA ARG A 131 6.17 -11.12 7.47
C ARG A 131 5.26 -10.56 8.55
N LEU A 132 4.93 -9.28 8.49
CA LEU A 132 3.97 -8.67 9.42
C LEU A 132 2.59 -9.33 9.30
N CYS A 133 2.07 -9.48 8.08
CA CYS A 133 0.81 -10.18 7.85
C CYS A 133 0.85 -11.64 8.36
N THR A 134 2.00 -12.32 8.22
CA THR A 134 2.18 -13.69 8.73
C THR A 134 2.22 -13.72 10.26
N LYS A 135 2.97 -12.80 10.89
CA LYS A 135 3.10 -12.64 12.36
C LYS A 135 1.72 -12.46 13.02
N LEU A 136 0.84 -11.70 12.37
CA LEU A 136 -0.51 -11.46 12.86
C LEU A 136 -1.52 -12.55 12.45
N GLY A 137 -1.11 -13.57 11.70
CA GLY A 137 -2.02 -14.62 11.23
C GLY A 137 -2.99 -14.16 10.13
N MET A 138 -2.73 -13.02 9.49
CA MET A 138 -3.49 -12.56 8.33
C MET A 138 -3.30 -13.48 7.12
N ILE A 139 -2.13 -14.11 7.00
CA ILE A 139 -1.84 -15.11 5.96
C ILE A 139 -1.25 -16.38 6.58
N ALA A 140 -1.54 -17.53 5.98
CA ALA A 140 -1.20 -18.85 6.52
C ALA A 140 0.30 -19.22 6.43
N GLY A 141 1.19 -18.31 6.04
CA GLY A 141 2.64 -18.54 5.88
C GLY A 141 3.04 -19.55 4.79
N ARG A 142 2.10 -20.27 4.16
CA ARG A 142 2.40 -21.19 3.05
C ARG A 142 2.88 -20.40 1.83
N GLY A 143 4.15 -20.55 1.47
CA GLY A 143 4.78 -19.87 0.32
C GLY A 143 5.69 -18.69 0.68
N VAL A 144 5.80 -18.30 1.96
CA VAL A 144 6.78 -17.31 2.42
C VAL A 144 8.10 -18.05 2.68
N LYS A 145 9.01 -18.06 1.70
CA LYS A 145 10.39 -18.52 1.94
C LYS A 145 11.06 -17.48 2.85
N MET A 146 11.27 -17.84 4.11
CA MET A 146 12.11 -17.05 5.01
C MET A 146 13.53 -17.08 4.44
N PRO A 147 14.18 -15.92 4.19
CA PRO A 147 15.62 -15.94 3.99
C PRO A 147 16.22 -16.48 5.28
N THR A 148 16.90 -17.61 5.14
CA THR A 148 17.61 -18.24 6.23
C THR A 148 18.64 -17.24 6.72
N GLU A 149 18.53 -16.80 7.97
CA GLU A 149 19.60 -16.02 8.60
C GLU A 149 20.90 -16.81 8.43
N MET A 150 21.82 -16.21 7.68
CA MET A 150 23.12 -16.77 7.40
C MET A 150 23.89 -16.69 8.70
N GLY A 151 23.75 -17.75 9.50
CA GLY A 151 24.40 -17.89 10.80
C GLY A 151 25.91 -17.68 10.67
N ASP A 152 26.40 -16.86 11.60
CA ASP A 152 27.80 -16.65 11.92
C ASP A 152 28.61 -17.94 11.79
N LYS A 153 29.59 -17.90 10.89
CA LYS A 153 30.76 -18.78 10.93
C LYS A 153 31.94 -17.94 11.37
N ASN A 154 32.15 -17.86 12.67
CA ASN A 154 33.47 -17.66 13.25
C ASN A 154 33.63 -18.69 14.36
N ALA A 155 34.11 -19.86 13.96
CA ALA A 155 34.79 -20.83 14.80
C ALA A 155 36.27 -20.83 14.38
#